data_AF-A0A417WE35-F1
#
_entry.id   AF-A0A417WE35-F1
#
_cell.length_a   1.000
_cell.length_b   1.000
_cell.length_c   1.000
_cell.angle_alpha   90.00
_cell.angle_beta   90.00
_cell.angle_gamma   90.00
#
_symmetry.space_group_name_H-M   'P 1'
#
loop_
_entity.id
_entity.type
_entity.pdbx_description
1 polymer ?
#
loop_
_entity_poly.entity_id
_entity_poly.type
_entity_poly.pdbx_seq_one_letter_code
_entity_poly.pdbx_strand_id
1 'polypeptide(L)'
;MENKILELLEQKGSVSMNDDIFPLVEKEFEGQVIGAELYELAHQYILQLLYGAHTAGVAVIAVPKFAAGQQFGQMVVADVIYTKVNDTPYDFMQ
;
A
#
# COMPACT_ATOMS: atom_id res chain seq x y z
N MET A 1 12.86 -11.77 8.42
CA MET A 1 12.03 -10.58 8.68
C MET A 1 10.61 -10.94 8.31
N GLU A 2 9.65 -10.68 9.20
CA GLU A 2 8.22 -10.93 8.94
C GLU A 2 7.71 -9.91 7.92
N ASN A 3 6.94 -10.34 6.92
CA ASN A 3 6.41 -9.43 5.90
C ASN A 3 5.05 -8.88 6.36
N LYS A 4 5.06 -7.67 6.93
CA LYS A 4 3.86 -7.04 7.49
C LYS A 4 2.79 -6.71 6.44
N ILE A 5 3.17 -6.42 5.19
CA ILE A 5 2.20 -6.21 4.11
C ILE A 5 1.50 -7.54 3.77
N LEU A 6 2.24 -8.65 3.70
CA LEU A 6 1.66 -9.97 3.47
C LEU A 6 0.65 -10.33 4.57
N GLU A 7 1.00 -10.17 5.84
CA GLU A 7 0.09 -10.42 6.96
C GLU A 7 -1.21 -9.60 6.85
N LEU A 8 -1.09 -8.30 6.52
CA LEU A 8 -2.26 -7.42 6.37
C LEU A 8 -3.12 -7.83 5.16
N LEU A 9 -2.50 -8.24 4.04
CA LEU A 9 -3.20 -8.75 2.86
C LEU A 9 -3.95 -10.06 3.18
N GLU A 10 -3.39 -10.95 3.99
CA GLU A 10 -4.04 -12.19 4.41
C GLU A 10 -5.24 -11.92 5.35
N GLN A 11 -5.11 -10.95 6.25
CA GLN A 11 -6.14 -10.61 7.22
C GLN A 11 -7.30 -9.78 6.64
N LYS A 12 -6.97 -8.75 5.85
CA LYS A 12 -7.93 -7.74 5.39
C LYS A 12 -8.27 -7.86 3.90
N GLY A 13 -7.43 -8.55 3.12
CA GLY A 13 -7.54 -8.59 1.65
C GLY A 13 -7.06 -7.32 0.94
N SER A 14 -6.73 -6.26 1.67
CA SER A 14 -6.23 -5.00 1.12
C SER A 14 -5.39 -4.23 2.12
N VAL A 15 -4.51 -3.37 1.63
CA VAL A 15 -3.61 -2.52 2.42
C VAL A 15 -3.62 -1.10 1.86
N SER A 16 -3.89 -0.11 2.71
CA SER A 16 -3.85 1.32 2.37
C SER A 16 -2.43 1.86 2.43
N MET A 17 -2.03 2.68 1.46
CA MET A 17 -0.75 3.38 1.54
C MET A 17 -0.70 4.29 2.76
N ASN A 18 -1.76 5.07 2.97
CA ASN A 18 -1.81 6.05 4.06
C ASN A 18 -2.04 5.43 5.43
N ASP A 19 -3.01 4.51 5.56
CA ASP A 19 -3.47 4.03 6.86
C ASP A 19 -2.70 2.80 7.36
N ASP A 20 -2.05 2.06 6.46
CA ASP A 20 -1.31 0.85 6.81
C ASP A 20 0.19 0.95 6.47
N ILE A 21 0.57 1.33 5.25
CA ILE A 21 1.97 1.27 4.80
C ILE A 21 2.83 2.39 5.39
N PHE A 22 2.37 3.65 5.38
CA PHE A 22 3.15 4.75 5.98
C PHE A 22 3.43 4.54 7.46
N PRO A 23 2.48 4.10 8.31
CA PRO A 23 2.79 3.75 9.70
C PRO A 23 3.85 2.66 9.85
N LEU A 24 3.90 1.68 8.93
CA LEU A 24 4.97 0.67 8.94
C LEU A 24 6.34 1.28 8.61
N VAL A 25 6.39 2.16 7.62
CA VAL A 25 7.61 2.89 7.23
C VAL A 25 8.08 3.78 8.39
N GLU A 26 7.19 4.59 8.96
CA GLU A 26 7.49 5.48 10.08
C GLU A 26 8.07 4.71 11.28
N LYS A 27 7.51 3.53 11.56
CA LYS A 27 8.00 2.65 12.62
C LYS A 27 9.35 2.00 12.29
N GLU A 28 9.55 1.54 11.06
CA GLU A 28 10.81 0.91 10.63
C GLU A 28 11.99 1.90 10.73
N PHE A 29 11.74 3.16 10.40
CA PHE A 29 12.76 4.20 10.36
C PHE A 29 12.69 5.17 11.55
N GLU A 30 12.00 4.79 12.63
CA GLU A 30 11.88 5.62 13.83
C GLU A 30 13.26 5.98 14.39
N GLY A 31 13.47 7.27 14.68
CA GLY A 31 14.73 7.78 15.23
C GLY A 31 15.83 8.05 14.19
N GLN A 32 15.58 7.80 12.89
CA GLN A 32 16.50 8.20 11.82
C GLN A 32 16.29 9.67 11.42
N VAL A 33 17.37 10.34 10.99
CA VAL A 33 17.29 11.73 10.52
C VAL A 33 16.62 11.74 9.14
N ILE A 34 15.53 12.49 9.01
CA ILE A 34 14.81 12.63 7.74
C ILE A 34 15.69 13.42 6.75
N GLY A 35 16.13 12.73 5.69
CA GLY A 35 16.89 13.28 4.57
C GLY A 35 16.54 12.56 3.26
N ALA A 36 17.15 12.98 2.14
CA ALA A 36 16.87 12.38 0.84
C ALA A 36 17.09 10.86 0.78
N GLU A 37 18.07 10.36 1.54
CA GLU A 37 18.40 8.94 1.65
C GLU A 37 17.26 8.13 2.32
N LEU A 38 16.53 8.73 3.26
CA LEU A 38 15.42 8.06 3.92
C LEU A 38 14.26 7.78 2.96
N TYR A 39 13.99 8.67 2.00
CA TYR A 39 12.94 8.44 1.00
C TYR A 39 13.27 7.29 0.08
N GLU A 40 14.54 7.15 -0.32
CA GLU A 40 14.98 6.01 -1.12
C GLU A 40 14.89 4.71 -0.31
N LEU A 41 15.33 4.72 0.96
CA LEU A 41 15.20 3.56 1.84
C LEU A 41 13.74 3.16 2.08
N ALA A 42 12.84 4.12 2.29
CA ALA A 42 11.41 3.88 2.41
C ALA A 42 10.84 3.25 1.13
N HIS A 43 11.24 3.76 -0.05
CA HIS A 43 10.85 3.17 -1.33
C HIS A 43 11.31 1.72 -1.45
N GLN A 44 12.59 1.45 -1.18
CA GLN A 44 13.15 0.09 -1.23
C GLN A 44 12.49 -0.85 -0.22
N TYR A 45 12.18 -0.36 0.98
CA TYR A 45 11.49 -1.13 2.01
C TYR A 45 10.08 -1.56 1.56
N ILE A 46 9.28 -0.61 1.06
CA ILE A 46 7.95 -0.90 0.53
C ILE A 46 8.04 -1.88 -0.65
N LEU A 47 8.99 -1.66 -1.55
CA LEU A 47 9.24 -2.54 -2.70
C LEU A 47 9.56 -3.97 -2.26
N GLN A 48 10.44 -4.13 -1.28
CA GLN A 48 10.82 -5.43 -0.73
C GLN A 48 9.62 -6.15 -0.10
N LEU A 49 8.78 -5.44 0.68
CA LEU A 49 7.59 -6.04 1.29
C LEU A 49 6.56 -6.45 0.23
N LEU A 50 6.31 -5.62 -0.78
CA LEU A 50 5.40 -5.98 -1.88
C LEU A 50 5.92 -7.16 -2.71
N TYR A 51 7.23 -7.18 -3.02
CA TYR A 51 7.83 -8.34 -3.69
C TYR A 51 7.73 -9.60 -2.84
N GLY A 52 7.95 -9.51 -1.54
CA GLY A 52 7.79 -10.65 -0.64
C GLY A 52 6.36 -11.21 -0.69
N ALA A 53 5.34 -10.36 -0.72
CA ALA A 53 3.95 -10.79 -0.87
C ALA A 53 3.72 -11.48 -2.23
N HIS A 54 4.29 -10.92 -3.32
CA HIS A 54 4.24 -11.54 -4.64
C HIS A 54 4.90 -12.93 -4.66
N THR A 55 6.09 -13.08 -4.06
CA THR A 55 6.77 -14.38 -3.97
C THR A 55 6.02 -15.41 -3.11
N ALA A 56 5.19 -14.95 -2.18
CA ALA A 56 4.29 -15.79 -1.39
C ALA A 56 3.00 -16.19 -2.15
N GLY A 57 2.87 -15.81 -3.43
CA GLY A 57 1.72 -16.14 -4.27
C GLY A 57 0.55 -15.17 -4.16
N VAL A 58 0.71 -14.04 -3.47
CA VAL A 58 -0.33 -13.01 -3.39
C VAL A 58 -0.19 -12.04 -4.55
N ALA A 59 -1.13 -12.10 -5.49
CA ALA A 59 -1.27 -11.09 -6.53
C ALA A 59 -2.04 -9.88 -5.97
N VAL A 60 -1.53 -8.67 -6.22
CA VAL A 60 -2.18 -7.42 -5.81
C VAL A 60 -2.32 -6.47 -7.00
N ILE A 61 -3.36 -5.64 -6.97
CA ILE A 61 -3.53 -4.48 -7.84
C ILE A 61 -3.50 -3.20 -7.00
N ALA A 62 -2.94 -2.13 -7.54
CA ALA A 62 -2.99 -0.81 -6.91
C ALA A 62 -4.23 -0.06 -7.42
N VAL A 63 -5.14 0.27 -6.49
CA VAL A 63 -6.40 0.97 -6.78
C VAL A 63 -6.33 2.38 -6.20
N PRO A 64 -6.42 3.44 -7.02
CA PRO A 64 -6.47 4.80 -6.49
C PRO A 64 -7.80 5.02 -5.76
N LYS A 65 -7.74 5.60 -4.57
CA LYS A 65 -8.91 6.12 -3.85
C LYS A 65 -9.02 7.60 -4.11
N PHE A 66 -10.14 8.03 -4.69
CA PHE A 66 -10.37 9.43 -5.00
C PHE A 66 -11.08 10.17 -3.85
N ALA A 67 -10.80 11.46 -3.73
CA ALA A 67 -11.54 12.39 -2.89
C ALA A 67 -11.79 13.71 -3.62
N ALA A 68 -12.69 14.53 -3.07
CA ALA A 68 -12.91 15.88 -3.53
C ALA A 68 -11.68 16.76 -3.22
N GLY A 69 -11.20 17.49 -4.22
CA GLY A 69 -10.15 18.50 -4.06
C GLY A 69 -10.67 19.80 -3.45
N GLN A 70 -9.79 20.80 -3.36
CA GLN A 70 -10.14 22.13 -2.82
C GLN A 70 -11.03 22.93 -3.78
N GLN A 71 -10.99 22.63 -5.08
CA GLN A 71 -11.83 23.29 -6.09
C GLN A 71 -13.05 22.44 -6.43
N PHE A 72 -14.18 23.09 -6.70
CA PHE A 72 -15.39 22.41 -7.14
C PHE A 72 -15.14 21.61 -8.43
N GLY A 73 -15.52 20.33 -8.43
CA GLY A 73 -15.29 19.41 -9.54
C GLY A 73 -13.87 18.84 -9.64
N GLN A 74 -12.95 19.22 -8.75
CA GLN A 74 -11.62 18.66 -8.71
C GLN A 74 -11.63 17.28 -8.05
N MET A 75 -11.02 16.30 -8.72
CA MET A 75 -10.76 14.97 -8.20
C MET A 75 -9.28 14.86 -7.85
N VAL A 76 -8.96 14.37 -6.65
CA VAL A 76 -7.59 14.09 -6.22
C VAL A 76 -7.45 12.62 -5.82
N VAL A 77 -6.26 12.05 -6.02
CA VAL A 77 -5.92 10.74 -5.43
C VAL A 77 -5.60 10.98 -3.97
N ALA A 78 -6.48 10.53 -3.09
CA ALA A 78 -6.31 10.67 -1.65
C ALA A 78 -5.47 9.53 -1.06
N ASP A 79 -5.46 8.36 -1.70
CA ASP A 79 -4.75 7.17 -1.23
C ASP A 79 -4.54 6.18 -2.40
N VAL A 80 -3.64 5.22 -2.20
CA VAL A 80 -3.45 4.06 -3.07
C VAL A 80 -3.71 2.81 -2.23
N ILE A 81 -4.69 2.01 -2.63
CA ILE A 81 -5.05 0.76 -1.93
C ILE A 81 -4.51 -0.42 -2.73
N TYR A 82 -3.60 -1.18 -2.13
CA TYR A 82 -3.14 -2.45 -2.67
C TYR A 82 -4.15 -3.54 -2.31
N THR A 83 -4.90 -4.02 -3.29
CA THR A 83 -5.99 -4.99 -3.10
C THR A 83 -5.56 -6.35 -3.65
N LYS A 84 -5.71 -7.40 -2.84
CA LYS A 84 -5.49 -8.77 -3.28
C LYS A 84 -6.46 -9.12 -4.41
N VAL A 85 -5.94 -9.72 -5.46
CA VAL A 85 -6.75 -10.30 -6.52
C VAL A 85 -7.28 -11.63 -6.00
N ASN A 86 -8.60 -11.74 -5.85
CA ASN A 86 -9.23 -13.02 -5.54
C ASN A 86 -9.44 -13.80 -6.85
N ASP A 87 -9.36 -15.13 -6.79
CA ASP A 87 -9.61 -16.01 -7.95
C ASP A 87 -11.06 -15.97 -8.45
N THR A 88 -11.94 -15.26 -7.75
CA THR A 88 -13.33 -15.03 -8.15
C THR A 88 -13.38 -13.83 -9.10
N PRO A 89 -13.91 -13.98 -10.32
CA PRO A 89 -14.09 -12.85 -11.24
C PRO A 89 -14.85 -11.73 -10.52
N TYR A 90 -14.32 -10.51 -10.57
CA TYR A 90 -15.08 -9.33 -10.15
C TYR A 90 -16.33 -9.25 -11.04
N ASP A 91 -17.51 -9.48 -10.46
CA ASP A 91 -18.79 -9.17 -11.10
C ASP A 91 -18.92 -7.64 -11.11
N PHE A 92 -18.42 -7.01 -12.18
CA PHE A 92 -18.52 -5.57 -12.41
C PHE A 92 -19.96 -5.10 -12.71
N MET A 93 -20.98 -5.93 -12.45
CA MET A 93 -22.39 -5.63 -12.72
C MET A 93 -23.31 -6.18 -11.63
N GLN A 94 -23.47 -5.43 -10.54
CA GLN A 94 -24.71 -5.40 -9.74
C GLN A 94 -25.05 -3.96 -9.36
#